data_AF-A0A3D2F7G7-F1
#
_entry.id   AF-A0A3D2F7G7-F1
#
_cell.length_a   1.000
_cell.length_b   1.000
_cell.length_c   1.000
_cell.angle_alpha   90.00
_cell.angle_beta   90.00
_cell.angle_gamma   90.00
#
_symmetry.space_group_name_H-M   'P 1'
#
loop_
_entity.id
_entity.type
_entity.pdbx_description
1 polymer ?
#
loop_
_entity_poly.entity_id
_entity_poly.type
_entity_poly.pdbx_seq_one_letter_code
_entity_poly.pdbx_strand_id
1 'polypeptide(L)'
;MQLVDMASIHQLEVRLREVDIDTRQLWNDPESWTKLARYVEPWLLQTAQELAKASLSICSVIDFEAILIDGAFPASLREDLVARVCRYVATQDTRGLVPPKIETGSIGGNARARGAAAEPMRAQFFLNSNSSS
;
A
#
# COMPACT_ATOMS: atom_id res chain seq x y z
N MET A 1 0.74 -15.97 3.23
CA MET A 1 -0.13 -14.89 2.73
C MET A 1 0.74 -13.66 2.57
N GLN A 2 0.90 -13.16 1.34
CA GLN A 2 1.80 -12.03 1.07
C GLN A 2 1.11 -10.74 1.48
N LEU A 3 1.85 -9.73 1.95
CA LEU A 3 1.26 -8.48 2.44
C LEU A 3 0.39 -7.77 1.40
N VAL A 4 0.75 -7.93 0.13
CA VAL A 4 -0.01 -7.42 -1.01
C VAL A 4 -1.43 -7.99 -1.06
N ASP A 5 -1.68 -9.18 -0.51
CA ASP A 5 -2.99 -9.84 -0.55
C ASP A 5 -3.93 -9.35 0.56
N MET A 6 -3.38 -8.90 1.70
CA MET A 6 -4.15 -8.46 2.88
C MET A 6 -4.49 -6.97 2.87
N ALA A 7 -3.63 -6.14 2.27
CA ALA A 7 -3.78 -4.69 2.20
C ALA A 7 -4.33 -4.17 0.86
N SER A 8 -4.80 -5.07 0.00
CA SER A 8 -5.28 -4.71 -1.34
C SER A 8 -6.75 -4.28 -1.34
N ILE A 9 -7.08 -3.40 -2.29
CA ILE A 9 -8.46 -3.06 -2.68
C ILE A 9 -9.27 -4.33 -2.98
N HIS A 10 -8.62 -5.42 -3.41
CA HIS A 10 -9.26 -6.72 -3.60
C HIS A 10 -10.00 -7.22 -2.35
N GLN A 11 -9.44 -7.00 -1.15
CA GLN A 11 -10.12 -7.38 0.11
C GLN A 11 -11.36 -6.53 0.35
N LEU A 12 -11.34 -5.25 -0.04
CA LEU A 12 -12.52 -4.41 -0.01
C LEU A 12 -13.57 -4.89 -1.02
N GLU A 13 -13.17 -5.27 -2.23
CA GLU A 13 -14.07 -5.85 -3.23
C GLU A 13 -14.75 -7.13 -2.73
N VAL A 14 -14.00 -8.03 -2.10
CA VAL A 14 -14.55 -9.28 -1.52
C VAL A 14 -15.61 -8.93 -0.47
N ARG A 15 -15.31 -8.04 0.47
CA ARG A 15 -16.25 -7.58 1.50
C ARG A 15 -17.50 -6.92 0.92
N LEU A 16 -17.37 -6.13 -0.15
CA LEU A 16 -18.52 -5.50 -0.81
C LEU A 16 -19.40 -6.54 -1.51
N ARG A 17 -18.81 -7.59 -2.13
CA ARG A 17 -19.58 -8.69 -2.72
C ARG A 17 -20.34 -9.51 -1.67
N GLU A 18 -19.76 -9.72 -0.49
CA GLU A 18 -20.43 -10.43 0.62
C GLU A 18 -21.71 -9.75 1.11
N VAL A 19 -21.84 -8.43 0.86
CA VAL A 19 -23.01 -7.62 1.25
C VAL A 19 -23.83 -7.16 0.03
N ASP A 20 -23.64 -7.80 -1.12
CA ASP A 20 -24.35 -7.55 -2.39
C ASP A 20 -24.24 -6.11 -2.91
N ILE A 21 -23.08 -5.48 -2.70
CA ILE A 21 -22.77 -4.15 -3.22
C ILE A 21 -21.96 -4.24 -4.51
N ASP A 22 -22.38 -3.46 -5.51
CA ASP A 22 -21.67 -3.36 -6.78
C ASP A 22 -20.28 -2.73 -6.60
N THR A 23 -19.25 -3.58 -6.70
CA THR A 23 -17.83 -3.20 -6.65
C THR A 23 -17.41 -2.21 -7.74
N ARG A 24 -18.18 -2.07 -8.84
CA ARG A 24 -17.90 -1.06 -9.88
C ARG A 24 -17.90 0.36 -9.32
N GLN A 25 -18.58 0.60 -8.20
CA GLN A 25 -18.59 1.91 -7.54
C GLN A 25 -17.19 2.36 -7.10
N LEU A 26 -16.28 1.43 -6.74
CA LEU A 26 -14.89 1.75 -6.40
C LEU A 26 -14.12 2.38 -7.58
N TRP A 27 -14.51 1.99 -8.79
CA TRP A 27 -13.84 2.36 -10.04
C TRP A 27 -14.54 3.51 -10.77
N ASN A 28 -15.85 3.67 -10.58
CA ASN A 28 -16.65 4.74 -11.19
C ASN A 28 -16.47 6.10 -10.50
N ASP A 29 -16.17 6.09 -9.20
CA ASP A 29 -15.88 7.30 -8.42
C ASP A 29 -14.60 7.10 -7.60
N PRO A 30 -13.43 7.01 -8.25
CA PRO A 30 -12.17 6.70 -7.57
C PRO A 30 -11.69 7.86 -6.68
N GLU A 31 -12.24 9.06 -6.84
CA GLU A 31 -11.90 10.25 -6.06
C GLU A 31 -12.81 10.42 -4.83
N SER A 32 -13.98 9.77 -4.79
CA SER A 32 -14.90 9.86 -3.66
C SER A 32 -15.61 8.54 -3.36
N TRP A 33 -15.23 7.93 -2.23
CA TRP A 33 -15.87 6.69 -1.74
C TRP A 33 -16.95 6.96 -0.68
N THR A 34 -17.57 8.16 -0.67
CA THR A 34 -18.54 8.54 0.36
C THR A 34 -19.69 7.54 0.50
N LYS A 35 -20.19 6.97 -0.62
CA LYS A 35 -21.26 5.96 -0.61
C LYS A 35 -20.85 4.62 0.00
N LEU A 36 -19.55 4.36 0.07
CA LEU A 36 -18.96 3.12 0.59
C LEU A 36 -18.37 3.30 1.99
N ALA A 37 -18.48 4.50 2.59
CA ALA A 37 -17.81 4.86 3.85
C ALA A 37 -18.01 3.83 4.98
N ARG A 38 -19.23 3.27 5.10
CA ARG A 38 -19.55 2.25 6.12
C ARG A 38 -18.77 0.94 5.97
N TYR A 39 -18.28 0.63 4.77
CA TYR A 39 -17.50 -0.59 4.45
C TYR A 39 -16.01 -0.31 4.37
N VAL A 40 -15.66 0.91 3.96
CA VAL A 40 -14.28 1.40 3.92
C VAL A 40 -13.70 1.45 5.32
N GLU A 41 -14.43 1.96 6.31
CA GLU A 41 -13.88 2.16 7.66
C GLU A 41 -13.36 0.86 8.31
N PRO A 42 -14.13 -0.25 8.35
CA PRO A 42 -13.61 -1.54 8.84
C PRO A 42 -12.46 -2.11 8.00
N TRP A 43 -12.40 -1.79 6.71
CA TRP A 43 -11.30 -2.22 5.85
C TRP A 43 -10.04 -1.42 6.17
N LEU A 44 -10.15 -0.11 6.27
CA LEU A 44 -9.06 0.81 6.60
C LEU A 44 -8.40 0.43 7.93
N LEU A 45 -9.20 0.08 8.94
CA LEU A 45 -8.71 -0.36 10.25
C LEU A 45 -7.88 -1.65 10.15
N GLN A 46 -8.40 -2.67 9.46
CA GLN A 46 -7.68 -3.95 9.30
C GLN A 46 -6.42 -3.77 8.47
N THR A 47 -6.51 -3.06 7.34
CA THR A 47 -5.39 -2.80 6.45
C THR A 47 -4.28 -2.04 7.18
N ALA A 48 -4.62 -1.04 7.99
CA ALA A 48 -3.63 -0.30 8.78
C ALA A 48 -2.87 -1.20 9.78
N GLN A 49 -3.57 -2.12 10.45
CA GLN A 49 -2.95 -3.04 11.41
C GLN A 49 -1.99 -4.02 10.72
N GLU A 50 -2.40 -4.58 9.59
CA GLU A 50 -1.56 -5.54 8.85
C GLU A 50 -0.34 -4.85 8.23
N LEU A 51 -0.49 -3.64 7.67
CA LEU A 51 0.64 -2.85 7.17
C LEU A 51 1.64 -2.49 8.27
N ALA A 52 1.16 -2.15 9.48
CA ALA A 52 2.04 -1.86 10.62
C ALA A 52 2.88 -3.09 11.03
N LYS A 53 2.25 -4.26 11.14
CA LYS A 53 2.95 -5.53 11.48
C LYS A 53 4.03 -5.85 10.46
N ALA A 54 3.74 -5.64 9.18
CA ALA A 54 4.67 -5.92 8.10
C ALA A 54 5.84 -4.95 8.07
N SER A 55 5.56 -3.67 8.27
CA SER A 55 6.57 -2.61 8.34
C SER A 55 7.63 -2.98 9.38
N LEU A 56 7.18 -3.34 10.59
CA LEU A 56 8.07 -3.77 11.67
C LEU A 56 8.80 -5.09 11.36
N SER A 57 8.11 -6.05 10.75
CA SER A 57 8.68 -7.35 10.40
C SER A 57 9.76 -7.24 9.32
N ILE A 58 9.66 -6.25 8.44
CA ILE A 58 10.67 -5.99 7.41
C ILE A 58 11.84 -5.21 8.01
N CYS A 59 11.57 -4.23 8.88
CA CYS A 59 12.58 -3.46 9.61
C CYS A 59 13.45 -4.31 10.56
N SER A 60 12.99 -5.49 10.98
CA SER A 60 13.82 -6.41 11.76
C SER A 60 14.89 -7.14 10.95
N VAL A 61 14.78 -7.13 9.61
CA VAL A 61 15.71 -7.79 8.70
C VAL A 61 16.58 -6.78 7.96
N ILE A 62 16.01 -5.64 7.56
CA ILE A 62 16.68 -4.58 6.80
C ILE A 62 16.19 -3.23 7.32
N ASP A 63 17.11 -2.32 7.64
CA ASP A 63 16.77 -0.97 8.07
C ASP A 63 16.39 -0.11 6.85
N PHE A 64 15.09 0.15 6.67
CA PHE A 64 14.56 1.01 5.62
C PHE A 64 14.29 2.41 6.18
N GLU A 65 14.81 3.44 5.51
CA GLU A 65 14.60 4.83 5.95
C GLU A 65 13.12 5.26 5.85
N ALA A 66 12.41 4.78 4.82
CA ALA A 66 11.02 5.12 4.58
C ALA A 66 10.21 4.00 3.89
N ILE A 67 8.91 3.96 4.20
CA ILE A 67 7.89 3.12 3.58
C ILE A 67 6.82 4.04 2.98
N LEU A 68 6.57 3.88 1.67
CA LEU A 68 5.53 4.63 0.96
C LEU A 68 4.28 3.76 0.79
N ILE A 69 3.13 4.26 1.23
CA ILE A 69 1.83 3.63 1.04
C ILE A 69 1.10 4.31 -0.10
N ASP A 70 0.75 3.56 -1.14
CA ASP A 70 0.02 4.06 -2.31
C ASP A 70 -1.05 3.06 -2.78
N GLY A 71 -1.99 3.54 -3.57
CA GLY A 71 -3.05 2.71 -4.15
C GLY A 71 -4.10 3.52 -4.92
N ALA A 72 -5.01 2.80 -5.57
CA ALA A 72 -6.12 3.38 -6.33
C ALA A 72 -7.32 3.70 -5.42
N PHE A 73 -7.13 4.60 -4.47
CA PHE A 73 -8.17 5.12 -3.58
C PHE A 73 -8.03 6.65 -3.39
N PRO A 74 -9.09 7.36 -2.93
CA PRO A 74 -9.05 8.79 -2.70
C PRO A 74 -7.86 9.24 -1.84
N ALA A 75 -7.31 10.42 -2.13
CA ALA A 75 -6.15 10.94 -1.40
C ALA A 75 -6.40 11.06 0.11
N SER A 76 -7.60 11.48 0.50
CA SER A 76 -8.00 11.58 1.91
C SER A 76 -8.00 10.22 2.62
N LEU A 77 -8.41 9.14 1.94
CA LEU A 77 -8.35 7.78 2.49
C LEU A 77 -6.91 7.29 2.60
N ARG A 78 -6.04 7.68 1.65
CA ARG A 78 -4.61 7.35 1.71
C ARG A 78 -3.92 8.03 2.90
N GLU A 79 -4.21 9.30 3.12
CA GLU A 79 -3.71 10.06 4.26
C GLU A 79 -4.19 9.46 5.59
N ASP A 80 -5.47 9.11 5.70
CA ASP A 80 -6.01 8.45 6.89
C ASP A 80 -5.38 7.06 7.11
N LEU A 81 -5.21 6.27 6.05
CA LEU A 81 -4.51 4.98 6.14
C LEU A 81 -3.08 5.14 6.69
N VAL A 82 -2.30 6.06 6.12
CA VAL A 82 -0.93 6.34 6.58
C VAL A 82 -0.92 6.77 8.05
N ALA A 83 -1.80 7.70 8.44
CA ALA A 83 -1.89 8.17 9.82
C ALA A 83 -2.20 7.02 10.80
N ARG A 84 -3.10 6.11 10.41
CA ARG A 84 -3.43 4.93 11.22
C ARG A 84 -2.27 3.95 11.32
N VAL A 85 -1.56 3.69 10.22
CA VAL A 85 -0.37 2.82 10.23
C VAL A 85 0.71 3.39 11.15
N CYS A 86 1.02 4.69 11.04
CA CYS A 86 1.95 5.39 11.93
C CYS A 86 1.58 5.20 13.41
N ARG A 87 0.29 5.40 13.73
CA ARG A 87 -0.21 5.20 15.09
C ARG A 87 -0.04 3.75 15.56
N TYR A 88 -0.34 2.76 14.71
CA TYR A 88 -0.17 1.37 15.09
C TYR A 88 1.29 0.99 15.32
N VAL A 89 2.19 1.42 14.44
CA VAL A 89 3.64 1.21 14.62
C VAL A 89 4.11 1.81 15.94
N ALA A 90 3.68 3.03 16.28
CA ALA A 90 4.03 3.68 17.55
C ALA A 90 3.47 2.97 18.80
N THR A 91 2.42 2.17 18.68
CA THR A 91 1.85 1.40 19.80
C THR A 91 2.50 0.02 20.00
N GLN A 92 3.34 -0.43 19.07
CA GLN A 92 4.04 -1.71 19.17
C GLN A 92 5.38 -1.55 19.88
N ASP A 93 5.85 -2.61 20.51
CA ASP A 93 7.16 -2.63 21.17
C ASP A 93 8.28 -2.63 20.11
N THR A 94 8.87 -1.46 19.85
CA THR A 94 9.95 -1.27 18.87
C THR A 94 11.35 -1.30 19.50
N ARG A 95 11.54 -1.89 20.69
CA ARG A 95 12.86 -1.90 21.35
C ARG A 95 13.93 -2.51 20.45
N GLY A 96 14.93 -1.70 20.12
CA GLY A 96 16.05 -2.07 19.25
C GLY A 96 15.81 -1.85 17.74
N LEU A 97 14.64 -1.33 17.35
CA LEU A 97 14.30 -1.00 15.97
C LEU A 97 14.18 0.52 15.80
N VAL A 98 14.75 1.04 14.72
CA VAL A 98 14.43 2.39 14.25
C VAL A 98 13.14 2.28 13.44
N PRO A 99 12.03 2.90 13.86
CA PRO A 99 10.80 2.85 13.09
C PRO A 99 10.99 3.60 11.77
N PRO A 100 10.53 3.04 10.64
CA PRO A 100 10.67 3.69 9.33
C PRO A 100 9.77 4.93 9.27
N LYS A 101 10.13 5.93 8.45
CA LYS A 101 9.18 6.99 8.09
C LYS A 101 8.08 6.40 7.21
N ILE A 102 6.82 6.60 7.56
CA ILE A 102 5.70 6.08 6.77
C ILE A 102 4.96 7.26 6.14
N GLU A 103 4.92 7.29 4.81
CA GLU A 103 4.42 8.45 4.05
C GLU A 103 3.49 8.02 2.91
N THR A 104 2.70 8.97 2.42
CA THR A 104 1.85 8.74 1.26
C THR A 104 2.69 8.70 -0.02
N GLY A 105 2.52 7.66 -0.83
CA GLY A 105 3.05 7.64 -2.19
C GLY A 105 2.28 8.57 -3.12
N SER A 106 2.96 9.10 -4.14
CA SER A 106 2.40 10.04 -5.11
C SER A 106 2.17 9.42 -6.50
N ILE A 107 2.22 8.10 -6.63
CA ILE A 107 2.21 7.44 -7.94
C ILE A 107 0.76 7.21 -8.43
N GLY A 108 -0.20 6.99 -7.53
CA GLY A 108 -1.64 6.94 -7.83
C GLY A 108 -2.01 5.99 -8.97
N GLY A 109 -3.15 6.24 -9.66
CA GLY A 109 -3.61 5.43 -10.81
C GLY A 109 -2.62 5.29 -11.98
N ASN A 110 -1.55 6.11 -12.01
CA ASN A 110 -0.49 6.10 -13.02
C ASN A 110 0.70 5.18 -12.68
N ALA A 111 0.72 4.54 -11.50
CA ALA A 111 1.78 3.59 -11.12
C ALA A 111 1.90 2.42 -12.09
N ARG A 112 0.76 1.95 -12.61
CA ARG A 112 0.74 0.88 -13.62
C ARG A 112 1.43 1.30 -14.93
N ALA A 113 1.38 2.58 -15.29
CA ALA A 113 2.03 3.10 -16.49
C ALA A 113 3.56 3.30 -16.31
N ARG A 114 4.01 3.73 -15.13
CA ARG A 114 5.45 3.94 -14.87
C ARG A 114 6.20 2.67 -14.46
N GLY A 115 5.55 1.71 -13.81
CA GLY A 115 6.12 0.39 -13.54
C GLY A 115 6.41 -0.40 -14.83
N ALA A 116 5.47 -0.39 -15.77
CA ALA A 116 5.64 -0.98 -17.10
C ALA A 116 6.66 -0.21 -17.98
N ALA A 117 6.88 1.08 -17.73
CA ALA A 117 7.92 1.87 -18.39
C ALA A 117 9.31 1.78 -17.72
N ALA A 118 9.38 1.35 -16.45
CA ALA A 118 10.65 1.10 -15.74
C ALA A 118 11.26 -0.26 -16.11
N GLU A 119 10.48 -1.22 -16.59
CA GLU A 119 10.96 -2.48 -17.17
C GLU A 119 11.89 -2.29 -18.37
N PRO A 120 11.54 -1.51 -19.42
CA PRO A 120 12.44 -1.29 -20.55
C PRO A 120 13.66 -0.44 -20.20
N MET A 121 13.58 0.47 -19.21
CA MET A 121 14.77 1.22 -18.74
C MET A 121 15.74 0.35 -17.92
N ARG A 122 15.25 -0.59 -17.09
CA ARG A 122 16.11 -1.55 -16.36
C ARG A 122 16.76 -2.58 -17.30
N ALA A 123 16.07 -2.99 -18.36
CA ALA A 123 16.60 -3.93 -19.34
C ALA A 123 17.77 -3.35 -20.17
N GLN A 124 17.78 -2.03 -20.42
CA GLN A 124 18.83 -1.40 -21.22
C GLN A 124 20.10 -1.00 -20.44
N PHE A 125 20.03 -0.78 -19.12
CA PHE A 125 21.18 -0.30 -18.34
C PHE A 125 21.90 -1.35 -17.48
N PHE A 126 21.37 -2.57 -17.34
CA PHE A 126 22.02 -3.65 -16.55
C PHE A 126 22.67 -4.76 -17.39
N LEU A 127 22.66 -4.69 -18.72
CA LEU A 127 23.22 -5.72 -19.62
C LEU A 127 24.54 -5.31 -20.29
N ASN A 128 25.35 -4.42 -19.70
CA ASN A 128 26.69 -4.18 -20.23
C ASN A 128 27.76 -4.06 -19.15
N SER A 129 28.04 -5.17 -18.47
CA SER A 129 29.31 -5.37 -17.78
C SER A 129 29.62 -6.87 -17.60
N ASN A 130 29.71 -7.64 -18.70
CA ASN A 130 30.68 -8.73 -18.79
C ASN A 130 30.79 -9.29 -20.23
N SER A 131 31.66 -8.69 -21.03
CA SER A 131 32.29 -9.37 -22.16
C SER A 131 33.75 -8.97 -22.20
N SER A 132 34.58 -9.61 -21.38
CA SER A 132 36.04 -9.56 -21.50
C SER A 132 36.68 -10.76 -20.80
N SER A 133 36.93 -11.81 -21.60
CA SER A 133 38.11 -12.70 -21.62
C SER A 133 37.71 -14.14 -21.89
#